data_AF-A0A4R5BQT9-F1
#
_entry.id   AF-A0A4R5BQT9-F1
#
_cell.length_a   1.000
_cell.length_b   1.000
_cell.length_c   1.000
_cell.angle_alpha   90.00
_cell.angle_beta   90.00
_cell.angle_gamma   90.00
#
_symmetry.space_group_name_H-M   'P 1'
#
loop_
_entity.id
_entity.type
_entity.pdbx_description
1 polymer ?
#
loop_
_entity_poly.entity_id
_entity_poly.type
_entity_poly.pdbx_seq_one_letter_code
_entity_poly.pdbx_strand_id
1 'polypeptide(L)'
;MHLEMRDTYDPSHPAFQDFVSGGSGSYEMTNWRKIVQDAVERGVTIRRARVVSEPLSDYIRWEHMLTSQNVAAGEDVRCLAAFERVWERAIPHEQYEFPSRD
;
A
#
# COMPACT_ATOMS: atom_id res chain seq x y z
N MET A 1 -8.93 -10.30 -0.36
CA MET A 1 -8.42 -8.96 -0.08
C MET A 1 -6.97 -9.09 0.37
N HIS A 2 -6.06 -8.32 -0.21
CA HIS A 2 -4.65 -8.25 0.17
C HIS A 2 -4.41 -6.99 1.02
N LEU A 3 -3.71 -7.13 2.14
CA LEU A 3 -3.43 -6.03 3.07
C LEU A 3 -1.93 -5.77 3.09
N GLU A 4 -1.56 -4.51 2.86
CA GLU A 4 -0.18 -4.01 2.90
C GLU A 4 -0.04 -2.98 4.02
N MET A 5 1.02 -3.10 4.82
CA MET A 5 1.27 -2.23 5.97
C MET A 5 2.74 -1.79 6.06
N ARG A 6 3.57 -2.15 5.08
CA ARG A 6 4.98 -1.80 5.09
C ARG A 6 5.17 -0.47 4.38
N ASP A 7 5.94 0.42 5.01
CA ASP A 7 6.29 1.70 4.40
C ASP A 7 7.46 1.62 3.42
N THR A 8 8.12 0.46 3.28
CA THR A 8 9.21 0.21 2.31
C THR A 8 9.35 -1.30 2.07
N TYR A 9 9.59 -1.70 0.82
CA TYR A 9 9.83 -3.10 0.44
C TYR A 9 11.24 -3.31 -0.11
N ASP A 10 11.54 -2.70 -1.26
CA ASP A 10 12.86 -2.75 -1.89
C ASP A 10 13.36 -1.33 -2.21
N PRO A 11 14.11 -0.70 -1.30
CA PRO A 11 14.68 0.62 -1.54
C PRO A 11 15.80 0.60 -2.59
N SER A 12 16.26 -0.56 -3.05
CA SER A 12 17.29 -0.65 -4.10
C SER A 12 16.73 -0.69 -5.52
N HIS A 13 15.40 -0.74 -5.66
CA HIS A 13 14.74 -0.86 -6.96
C HIS A 13 15.12 0.32 -7.88
N PRO A 14 15.60 0.09 -9.12
CA PRO A 14 16.09 1.16 -9.99
C PRO A 14 15.07 2.28 -10.26
N ALA A 15 13.80 1.93 -10.45
CA ALA A 15 12.75 2.93 -10.66
C ALA A 15 12.40 3.68 -9.37
N PHE A 16 12.60 3.09 -8.19
CA PHE A 16 12.46 3.85 -6.94
C PHE A 16 13.62 4.83 -6.79
N GLN A 17 14.85 4.41 -7.12
CA GLN A 17 16.03 5.28 -7.14
C GLN A 17 15.90 6.44 -8.14
N ASP A 18 15.30 6.19 -9.31
CA ASP A 18 14.94 7.23 -10.29
C ASP A 18 13.94 8.23 -9.70
N PHE A 19 12.86 7.73 -9.07
CA PHE A 19 11.85 8.57 -8.44
C PHE A 19 12.42 9.52 -7.38
N VAL A 20 13.22 9.00 -6.44
CA VAL A 20 13.81 9.82 -5.37
C VAL A 20 14.84 10.83 -5.90
N SER A 21 15.39 10.58 -7.09
CA SER A 21 16.29 11.49 -7.79
C SER A 21 15.55 12.56 -8.60
N GLY A 22 14.21 12.61 -8.54
CA GLY A 22 13.36 13.54 -9.30
C GLY A 22 13.01 13.07 -10.71
N GLY A 23 13.32 11.82 -11.04
CA GLY A 23 12.93 11.17 -12.29
C GLY A 23 11.48 10.74 -12.31
N SER A 24 11.11 10.01 -13.36
CA SER A 24 9.71 9.56 -13.55
C SER A 24 9.29 8.51 -12.52
N GLY A 25 10.24 7.71 -12.05
CA GLY A 25 9.97 6.53 -11.24
C GLY A 25 9.14 5.44 -11.91
N SER A 26 8.87 5.57 -13.21
CA SER A 26 7.99 4.65 -13.92
C SER A 26 8.71 3.35 -14.26
N TYR A 27 8.01 2.23 -14.09
CA TYR A 27 8.40 0.96 -14.68
C TYR A 27 7.15 0.15 -15.00
N GLU A 28 7.27 -0.76 -15.97
CA GLU A 28 6.15 -1.62 -16.36
C GLU A 28 6.10 -2.88 -15.51
N MET A 29 4.97 -3.09 -14.85
CA MET A 29 4.68 -4.31 -14.09
C MET A 29 4.04 -5.38 -14.98
N THR A 30 4.59 -5.64 -16.17
CA THR A 30 3.93 -6.43 -17.24
C THR A 30 3.41 -7.78 -16.76
N ASN A 31 4.24 -8.53 -16.01
CA ASN A 31 3.86 -9.84 -15.49
C ASN A 31 2.70 -9.74 -14.50
N TRP A 32 2.75 -8.78 -13.57
CA TRP A 32 1.69 -8.58 -12.58
C TRP A 32 0.39 -8.10 -13.24
N ARG A 33 0.47 -7.15 -14.18
CA ARG A 33 -0.69 -6.64 -14.93
C ARG A 33 -1.43 -7.79 -15.61
N LYS A 34 -0.71 -8.70 -16.27
CA LYS A 34 -1.29 -9.89 -16.90
C LYS A 34 -2.00 -10.79 -15.89
N ILE A 35 -1.37 -11.07 -14.74
CA ILE A 35 -1.99 -11.89 -13.68
C ILE A 35 -3.32 -11.28 -13.23
N VAL A 36 -3.37 -9.95 -13.03
CA VAL A 36 -4.59 -9.26 -12.61
C VAL A 36 -5.65 -9.32 -13.72
N GLN A 37 -5.28 -9.02 -14.96
CA GLN A 37 -6.18 -9.06 -16.11
C GLN A 37 -6.80 -10.45 -16.30
N ASP A 38 -5.98 -11.50 -16.33
CA ASP A 38 -6.43 -12.88 -16.47
C ASP A 38 -7.41 -13.26 -15.32
N ALA A 39 -7.20 -12.77 -14.10
CA ALA A 39 -8.09 -13.02 -12.98
C ALA A 39 -9.43 -12.29 -13.12
N VAL A 40 -9.39 -11.03 -13.56
CA VAL A 40 -10.60 -10.22 -13.81
C VAL A 40 -11.43 -10.83 -14.92
N GLU A 41 -10.81 -11.33 -15.99
CA GLU A 41 -11.51 -12.05 -17.08
C GLU A 41 -12.22 -13.31 -16.59
N ARG A 42 -11.71 -13.97 -15.55
CA ARG A 42 -12.38 -15.10 -14.88
C ARG A 42 -13.47 -14.68 -13.89
N GLY A 43 -13.78 -13.38 -13.79
CA GLY A 43 -14.76 -12.83 -12.86
C GLY A 43 -14.24 -12.67 -11.42
N VAL A 44 -12.93 -12.75 -11.19
CA VAL A 44 -12.34 -12.57 -9.86
C VAL A 44 -12.14 -11.10 -9.56
N THR A 45 -12.63 -10.63 -8.41
CA THR A 45 -12.29 -9.28 -7.93
C THR A 45 -11.04 -9.31 -7.05
N ILE A 46 -9.97 -8.64 -7.49
CA ILE A 46 -8.77 -8.43 -6.70
C ILE A 46 -8.88 -7.09 -5.95
N ARG A 47 -8.73 -7.14 -4.62
CA ARG A 47 -8.84 -5.98 -3.73
C ARG A 47 -7.55 -5.82 -2.93
N ARG A 48 -6.96 -4.63 -2.94
CA ARG A 48 -5.76 -4.27 -2.18
C ARG A 48 -6.07 -3.09 -1.24
N ALA A 49 -5.76 -3.26 0.03
CA ALA A 49 -5.80 -2.19 1.02
C ALA A 49 -4.37 -1.91 1.49
N ARG A 50 -3.91 -0.65 1.37
CA ARG A 50 -2.65 -0.17 1.95
C ARG A 50 -2.97 0.64 3.19
N VAL A 51 -2.36 0.28 4.31
CA VAL A 51 -2.36 1.07 5.54
C VAL A 51 -1.00 1.75 5.60
N VAL A 52 -0.99 3.09 5.56
CA VAL A 52 0.24 3.88 5.38
C VAL A 52 0.50 4.77 6.59
N SER A 53 1.77 4.94 6.96
CA SER A 53 2.17 5.86 8.02
C SER A 53 2.13 7.32 7.56
N GLU A 54 1.98 8.24 8.51
CA GLU A 54 2.04 9.68 8.28
C GLU A 54 3.25 10.30 9.02
N PRO A 55 4.08 11.13 8.34
CA PRO A 55 4.02 11.46 6.92
C PRO A 55 4.36 10.26 6.02
N LEU A 56 3.81 10.23 4.80
CA LEU A 56 4.11 9.18 3.83
C LEU A 56 5.62 9.09 3.57
N SER A 57 6.16 7.88 3.59
CA SER A 57 7.52 7.62 3.10
C SER A 57 7.61 7.90 1.59
N ASP A 58 8.81 8.17 1.08
CA ASP A 58 9.01 8.32 -0.36
C ASP A 58 8.64 7.05 -1.13
N TYR A 59 8.82 5.88 -0.52
CA TYR A 59 8.42 4.61 -1.10
C TYR A 59 6.89 4.51 -1.26
N ILE A 60 6.12 4.92 -0.24
CA ILE A 60 4.67 4.94 -0.34
C ILE A 60 4.18 5.98 -1.35
N ARG A 61 4.84 7.14 -1.45
CA ARG A 61 4.54 8.14 -2.50
C ARG A 61 4.77 7.55 -3.90
N TRP A 62 5.86 6.82 -4.07
CA TRP A 62 6.19 6.13 -5.31
C TRP A 62 5.19 5.01 -5.65
N GLU A 63 4.83 4.16 -4.69
CA GLU A 63 3.80 3.12 -4.88
C GLU A 63 2.42 3.72 -5.18
N HIS A 64 2.07 4.84 -4.54
CA HIS A 64 0.84 5.57 -4.81
C HIS A 64 0.81 6.07 -6.27
N MET A 65 1.91 6.61 -6.79
CA MET A 65 2.02 7.02 -8.20
C MET A 65 1.77 5.83 -9.15
N LEU A 66 2.37 4.67 -8.87
CA LEU A 66 2.24 3.47 -9.69
C LEU A 66 0.85 2.81 -9.62
N THR A 67 0.04 3.15 -8.62
CA THR A 67 -1.29 2.56 -8.39
C THR A 67 -2.24 2.76 -9.58
N SER A 68 -2.04 3.81 -10.37
CA SER A 68 -2.77 4.02 -11.63
C SER A 68 -2.67 2.80 -12.57
N GLN A 69 -1.51 2.13 -12.62
CA GLN A 69 -1.32 0.92 -13.42
C GLN A 69 -2.07 -0.29 -12.85
N ASN A 70 -2.17 -0.41 -11.52
CA ASN A 70 -2.95 -1.46 -10.85
C ASN A 70 -4.45 -1.31 -11.15
N VAL A 71 -4.95 -0.08 -11.03
CA VAL A 71 -6.36 0.22 -11.32
C VAL A 71 -6.67 -0.03 -12.79
N ALA A 72 -5.77 0.36 -13.71
CA ALA A 72 -5.91 0.07 -15.13
C ALA A 72 -5.91 -1.44 -15.46
N ALA A 73 -5.26 -2.26 -14.62
CA ALA A 73 -5.29 -3.72 -14.75
C ALA A 73 -6.60 -4.35 -14.24
N GLY A 74 -7.44 -3.58 -13.52
CA GLY A 74 -8.70 -4.04 -12.93
C GLY A 74 -8.64 -4.33 -11.42
N GLU A 75 -7.59 -3.88 -10.74
CA GLU A 75 -7.47 -4.02 -9.27
C GLU A 75 -8.25 -2.90 -8.55
N ASP A 76 -9.03 -3.26 -7.51
CA ASP A 76 -9.64 -2.28 -6.59
C ASP A 76 -8.64 -1.98 -5.46
N VAL A 77 -8.01 -0.80 -5.53
CA VAL A 77 -6.94 -0.39 -4.61
C VAL A 77 -7.43 0.75 -3.72
N ARG A 78 -7.24 0.61 -2.40
CA ARG A 78 -7.53 1.66 -1.41
C ARG A 78 -6.31 1.92 -0.54
N CYS A 79 -6.00 3.19 -0.29
CA CYS A 79 -5.02 3.62 0.70
C CYS A 79 -5.74 4.23 1.91
N LEU A 80 -5.34 3.83 3.11
CA LEU A 80 -5.89 4.27 4.38
C LEU A 80 -4.74 4.81 5.24
N ALA A 81 -4.86 6.04 5.74
CA ALA A 81 -3.93 6.55 6.73
C ALA A 81 -4.05 5.74 8.04
N ALA A 82 -2.92 5.23 8.52
CA ALA A 82 -2.88 4.39 9.72
C ALA A 82 -3.19 5.19 10.99
N PHE A 83 -2.67 6.42 11.10
CA PHE A 83 -2.66 7.16 12.35
C PHE A 83 -4.07 7.46 12.86
N GLU A 84 -4.88 8.20 12.10
CA GLU A 84 -6.25 8.55 12.50
C GLU A 84 -7.13 7.31 12.75
N ARG A 85 -7.02 6.28 11.90
CA ARG A 85 -7.87 5.08 12.00
C ARG A 85 -7.52 4.17 13.17
N VAL A 86 -6.24 4.10 13.53
CA VAL A 86 -5.78 3.41 14.73
C VAL A 86 -6.13 4.26 15.96
N TRP A 87 -5.98 5.59 15.89
CA TRP A 87 -6.30 6.49 16.98
C TRP A 87 -7.79 6.47 17.36
N GLU A 88 -8.71 6.40 16.39
CA GLU A 88 -10.16 6.18 16.61
C GLU A 88 -10.46 4.91 17.45
N ARG A 89 -9.55 3.92 17.44
CA ARG A 89 -9.73 2.60 18.07
C ARG A 89 -8.78 2.38 19.24
N ALA A 90 -7.88 3.32 19.49
CA ALA A 90 -6.93 3.23 20.57
C ALA A 90 -7.64 3.54 21.89
N ILE A 91 -7.28 2.81 22.94
CA ILE A 91 -7.61 3.21 24.30
C ILE A 91 -6.62 4.32 24.68
N PRO A 92 -7.06 5.53 25.09
CA PRO A 92 -6.16 6.56 25.57
C PRO A 92 -5.20 6.00 26.63
N HIS A 93 -3.94 6.40 26.61
CA HIS A 93 -2.92 5.78 27.48
C HIS A 93 -3.29 5.85 28.98
N GLU A 94 -3.95 6.92 29.40
CA GLU A 94 -4.46 7.10 30.77
C GLU A 94 -5.60 6.14 31.14
N GLN A 95 -6.29 5.58 30.14
CA GLN A 95 -7.39 4.62 30.29
C GLN A 95 -6.93 3.18 30.02
N TYR A 96 -5.66 2.98 29.64
CA TYR A 96 -5.11 1.66 29.39
C TYR A 96 -4.75 0.96 30.70
N GLU A 97 -5.49 -0.10 31.02
CA GLU A 97 -5.16 -1.00 32.13
C GLU A 97 -4.46 -2.24 31.60
N PHE A 98 -3.34 -2.62 32.23
CA PHE A 98 -2.68 -3.88 31.91
C PHE A 98 -3.62 -5.04 32.23
N PRO A 99 -3.86 -5.96 31.28
CA PRO A 99 -4.64 -7.15 31.58
C PRO A 99 -3.94 -7.91 32.70
N SER A 100 -4.69 -8.20 33.77
CA SER A 100 -4.20 -9.00 34.88
C SER A 100 -3.70 -10.34 34.32
N ARG A 101 -2.48 -10.73 34.71
CA ARG A 101 -1.99 -12.08 34.41
C ARG A 101 -2.66 -13.03 35.40
N ASP A 102 -3.53 -13.89 34.90
CA ASP A 102 -4.00 -15.08 35.63
C ASP A 102 -2.83 -16.04 35.94
#